data_AF-A0A0F9EWC2-F1
#
_entry.id   AF-A0A0F9EWC2-F1
#
_cell.length_a   1.000
_cell.length_b   1.000
_cell.length_c   1.000
_cell.angle_alpha   90.00
_cell.angle_beta   90.00
_cell.angle_gamma   90.00
#
_symmetry.space_group_name_H-M   'P 1'
#
loop_
_entity.id
_entity.type
_entity.pdbx_description
1 polymer ?
#
loop_
_entity_poly.entity_id
_entity_poly.type
_entity_poly.pdbx_seq_one_letter_code
_entity_poly.pdbx_strand_id
1 'polypeptide(L)'
;MLSQVLLDILTYVITGVARYITECYKEIMKKYFIFTYGCQMNKSDSERIASFLEEHKYKPVLNYNKADLIIVNMCSVRQSAVDRIYGLDLKFQKLKKKLKK
;
A
#
# COMPACT_ATOMS: atom_id res chain seq x y z
N MET A 1 -36.36 -31.19 4.18
CA MET A 1 -36.17 -30.42 2.92
C MET A 1 -36.26 -28.92 3.14
N LEU A 2 -37.35 -28.38 3.70
CA LEU A 2 -37.50 -26.94 3.99
C LEU A 2 -36.40 -26.35 4.88
N SER A 3 -35.90 -27.11 5.85
CA SER A 3 -34.82 -26.67 6.76
C SER A 3 -33.46 -26.49 6.06
N GLN A 4 -33.13 -27.37 5.11
CA GLN A 4 -31.84 -27.34 4.40
C GLN A 4 -31.78 -26.15 3.44
N VAL A 5 -32.87 -25.90 2.70
CA VAL A 5 -33.00 -24.75 1.79
C VAL A 5 -32.86 -23.43 2.55
N LEU A 6 -33.45 -23.34 3.75
CA LEU A 6 -33.32 -22.15 4.60
C LEU A 6 -31.87 -21.93 5.04
N LEU A 7 -31.16 -23.01 5.40
CA LEU A 7 -29.76 -22.96 5.82
C LEU A 7 -28.85 -22.51 4.66
N ASP A 8 -29.06 -23.05 3.46
CA ASP A 8 -28.27 -22.70 2.28
C ASP A 8 -28.47 -21.24 1.86
N ILE A 9 -29.72 -20.72 1.94
CA ILE A 9 -30.02 -19.30 1.71
C ILE A 9 -29.31 -18.44 2.77
N LEU A 10 -29.37 -18.82 4.04
CA LEU A 10 -28.72 -18.08 5.13
C LEU A 10 -27.20 -18.04 4.92
N THR A 11 -26.58 -19.18 4.58
CA THR A 11 -25.15 -19.27 4.30
C THR A 11 -24.75 -18.44 3.07
N TYR A 12 -25.53 -18.47 1.99
CA TYR A 12 -25.26 -17.66 0.80
C TYR A 12 -25.33 -16.16 1.10
N VAL A 13 -26.35 -15.72 1.86
CA VAL A 13 -26.51 -14.32 2.26
C VAL A 13 -25.37 -13.88 3.18
N ILE A 14 -25.05 -14.66 4.22
CA ILE A 14 -23.96 -14.34 5.15
C ILE A 14 -22.61 -14.29 4.41
N THR A 15 -22.34 -15.27 3.55
CA THR A 15 -21.09 -15.31 2.77
C THR A 15 -21.02 -14.17 1.77
N GLY A 16 -22.13 -13.84 1.10
CA GLY A 16 -22.23 -12.73 0.15
C GLY A 16 -22.00 -11.38 0.82
N VAL A 17 -22.62 -11.12 1.98
CA VAL A 17 -22.44 -9.90 2.77
C VAL A 17 -21.01 -9.80 3.30
N ALA A 18 -20.45 -10.88 3.86
CA ALA A 18 -19.07 -10.90 4.35
C ALA A 18 -18.06 -10.61 3.22
N ARG A 19 -18.28 -11.17 2.03
CA ARG A 19 -17.45 -10.94 0.84
C ARG A 19 -17.54 -9.49 0.36
N TYR A 20 -18.74 -8.94 0.24
CA TYR A 20 -18.97 -7.54 -0.14
C TYR A 20 -18.28 -6.57 0.84
N ILE A 21 -18.46 -6.77 2.15
CA ILE A 21 -17.79 -5.96 3.18
C ILE A 21 -16.27 -6.08 3.05
N THR A 22 -15.74 -7.29 2.83
CA THR A 22 -14.30 -7.50 2.66
C THR A 22 -13.76 -6.80 1.42
N GLU A 23 -14.47 -6.86 0.30
CA GLU A 23 -14.10 -6.15 -0.94
C GLU A 23 -14.14 -4.62 -0.76
N CYS A 24 -15.20 -4.09 -0.14
CA CYS A 24 -15.27 -2.67 0.20
C CYS A 24 -14.15 -2.24 1.16
N TYR A 25 -13.80 -3.05 2.16
CA TYR A 25 -12.73 -2.75 3.10
C TYR A 25 -11.34 -2.78 2.44
N LYS A 26 -11.18 -3.59 1.38
CA LYS A 26 -9.97 -3.68 0.57
C LYS A 26 -9.75 -2.41 -0.27
N GLU A 27 -10.82 -1.79 -0.75
CA GLU A 27 -10.79 -0.49 -1.44
C GLU A 27 -10.38 0.66 -0.49
N ILE A 28 -10.70 0.55 0.80
CA ILE A 28 -10.43 1.58 1.81
C ILE A 28 -9.00 1.48 2.35
N MET A 29 -8.44 0.28 2.52
CA MET A 29 -7.10 0.09 3.10
C MET A 29 -5.99 0.16 2.05
N LYS A 30 -5.47 1.37 1.82
CA LYS A 30 -4.30 1.60 0.96
C LYS A 30 -3.00 1.17 1.64
N LYS A 31 -2.07 0.64 0.85
CA LYS A 31 -0.76 0.16 1.31
C LYS A 31 0.34 1.14 0.94
N TYR A 32 1.32 1.32 1.82
CA TYR A 32 2.43 2.23 1.59
C TYR A 32 3.80 1.57 1.76
N PHE A 33 4.81 2.08 1.05
CA PHE A 33 6.21 1.70 1.19
C PHE A 33 7.09 2.95 1.24
N ILE A 34 8.03 3.04 2.19
CA ILE A 34 8.96 4.16 2.32
C ILE A 34 10.39 3.70 2.01
N PHE A 35 10.99 4.25 0.96
CA PHE A 35 12.43 4.21 0.76
C PHE A 35 13.08 5.32 1.57
N THR A 36 13.97 4.94 2.49
CA THR A 36 14.73 5.91 3.29
C THR A 36 16.17 5.90 2.85
N TYR A 37 16.67 7.04 2.37
CA TYR A 37 18.06 7.22 1.99
C TYR A 37 18.67 8.41 2.72
N GLY A 38 19.76 8.20 3.44
CA GLY A 38 20.45 9.31 4.11
C GLY A 38 20.89 8.92 5.52
N CYS A 39 20.74 9.86 6.45
CA CYS A 39 21.20 9.71 7.83
C CYS A 39 20.04 9.43 8.80
N GLN A 40 20.34 9.46 10.10
CA GLN A 40 19.36 9.25 11.16
C GLN A 40 18.18 10.23 11.12
N MET A 41 18.39 11.44 10.59
CA MET A 41 17.31 12.40 10.39
C MET A 41 16.26 11.87 9.43
N ASN A 42 16.67 11.33 8.26
CA ASN A 42 15.74 10.72 7.32
C ASN A 42 15.04 9.50 7.91
N LYS A 43 15.72 8.71 8.77
CA LYS A 43 15.05 7.61 9.48
C LYS A 43 13.94 8.13 10.40
N SER A 44 14.22 9.16 11.20
CA SER A 44 13.24 9.79 12.08
C SER A 44 12.07 10.41 11.29
N ASP A 45 12.36 11.06 10.16
CA ASP A 45 11.32 11.63 9.30
C ASP A 45 10.44 10.53 8.67
N SER A 46 11.05 9.42 8.25
CA SER A 46 10.30 8.27 7.73
C SER A 46 9.39 7.64 8.79
N GLU A 47 9.82 7.60 10.06
CA GLU A 47 8.98 7.16 11.18
C GLU A 47 7.80 8.11 11.40
N ARG A 48 8.01 9.43 11.33
CA ARG A 48 6.91 10.42 11.41
C ARG A 48 5.91 10.28 10.26
N ILE A 49 6.41 10.08 9.04
CA ILE A 49 5.57 9.85 7.85
C ILE A 49 4.78 8.55 8.02
N ALA A 50 5.40 7.49 8.53
CA ALA A 50 4.73 6.21 8.80
C ALA A 50 3.58 6.39 9.79
N SER A 51 3.80 7.08 10.91
CA SER A 51 2.76 7.37 11.90
C SER A 51 1.58 8.13 11.29
N PHE A 52 1.86 9.19 10.52
CA PHE A 52 0.82 9.96 9.82
C PHE A 52 -0.01 9.07 8.88
N LEU A 53 0.63 8.19 8.11
CA LEU A 53 -0.08 7.29 7.19
C LEU A 53 -0.94 6.26 7.93
N GLU A 54 -0.43 5.71 9.02
CA GLU A 54 -1.14 4.72 9.83
C GLU A 54 -2.37 5.31 10.54
N GLU A 55 -2.30 6.56 11.00
CA GLU A 55 -3.45 7.34 11.49
C GLU A 55 -4.55 7.46 10.43
N HIS A 56 -4.15 7.60 9.16
CA HIS A 56 -5.04 7.67 8.00
C HIS A 56 -5.37 6.29 7.39
N LYS A 57 -5.22 5.20 8.17
CA LYS A 57 -5.58 3.81 7.79
C LYS A 57 -4.77 3.21 6.64
N TYR A 58 -3.63 3.80 6.29
CA TYR A 58 -2.70 3.14 5.40
C TYR A 58 -1.95 2.02 6.13
N LYS A 59 -1.55 0.97 5.41
CA LYS A 59 -0.77 -0.14 5.97
C LYS A 59 0.64 -0.23 5.37
N PRO A 60 1.69 -0.41 6.19
CA PRO A 60 3.03 -0.60 5.66
C PRO A 60 3.13 -1.94 4.92
N VAL A 61 3.97 -1.98 3.90
CA VAL A 61 4.35 -3.22 3.20
C VAL A 61 5.87 -3.36 3.14
N LEU A 62 6.35 -4.61 3.11
CA LEU A 62 7.77 -4.92 2.96
C LEU A 62 8.25 -4.95 1.51
N ASN A 63 7.32 -4.99 0.55
CA ASN A 63 7.64 -5.07 -0.87
C ASN A 63 6.90 -3.95 -1.61
N TYR A 64 7.67 -3.02 -2.18
CA TYR A 64 7.16 -1.86 -2.91
C TYR A 64 6.23 -2.22 -4.08
N ASN A 65 6.31 -3.44 -4.63
CA ASN A 65 5.40 -3.91 -5.68
C ASN A 65 3.96 -4.12 -5.20
N LYS A 66 3.74 -4.19 -3.88
CA LYS A 66 2.42 -4.34 -3.24
C LYS A 66 1.90 -3.04 -2.65
N ALA A 67 2.61 -1.93 -2.87
CA ALA A 67 2.24 -0.62 -2.35
C ALA A 67 1.37 0.14 -3.35
N ASP A 68 0.34 0.78 -2.84
CA ASP A 68 -0.48 1.75 -3.57
C ASP A 68 0.16 3.15 -3.53
N LEU A 69 0.99 3.40 -2.51
CA LEU A 69 1.76 4.63 -2.31
C LEU A 69 3.23 4.31 -2.03
N ILE A 70 4.14 4.88 -2.83
CA ILE A 70 5.59 4.76 -2.61
C ILE A 70 6.13 6.16 -2.27
N ILE A 71 6.85 6.25 -1.17
CA ILE A 71 7.48 7.48 -0.69
C ILE A 71 8.99 7.28 -0.70
N VAL A 72 9.72 8.26 -1.19
CA VAL A 72 11.19 8.27 -1.17
C VAL A 72 11.62 9.44 -0.31
N ASN A 73 12.06 9.14 0.91
CA ASN A 73 12.61 10.14 1.82
C ASN A 73 14.13 10.18 1.66
N MET A 74 14.65 11.33 1.26
CA MET A 74 16.08 11.52 1.08
C MET A 74 16.55 12.94 1.40
N CYS A 75 17.85 13.06 1.67
CA CYS A 75 18.47 14.36 1.89
C CYS A 75 18.57 15.14 0.56
N SER A 76 18.02 16.35 0.52
CA SER A 76 17.91 17.20 -0.68
C SER A 76 19.24 17.81 -1.14
N VAL A 77 20.24 17.84 -0.27
CA VAL A 77 21.50 18.59 -0.52
C VAL A 77 22.63 17.73 -1.10
N ARG A 78 22.41 16.42 -1.34
CA ARG A 78 23.46 15.53 -1.87
C ARG A 78 23.16 15.10 -3.30
N GLN A 79 24.12 15.30 -4.20
CA GLN A 79 24.05 14.88 -5.59
C GLN A 79 23.76 13.37 -5.74
N SER A 80 24.34 12.54 -4.86
CA SER A 80 24.09 11.10 -4.83
C SER A 80 22.64 10.71 -4.51
N ALA A 81 21.89 11.59 -3.86
CA ALA A 81 20.46 11.40 -3.62
C ALA A 81 19.67 11.68 -4.91
N VAL A 82 20.03 12.75 -5.64
CA VAL A 82 19.47 13.10 -6.95
C VAL A 82 19.68 11.98 -7.96
N ASP A 83 20.90 11.45 -8.07
CA ASP A 83 21.24 10.36 -9.00
C ASP A 83 20.41 9.09 -8.71
N ARG A 84 20.12 8.82 -7.43
CA ARG A 84 19.32 7.68 -7.00
C ARG A 84 17.84 7.84 -7.33
N ILE A 85 17.29 9.06 -7.26
CA ILE A 85 15.91 9.33 -7.74
C ILE A 85 15.80 9.05 -9.22
N TYR A 86 16.74 9.54 -10.04
CA TYR A 86 16.70 9.31 -11.49
C TYR A 86 16.68 7.81 -11.82
N GLY A 87 17.48 7.00 -11.13
CA GLY A 87 17.46 5.55 -11.29
C GLY A 87 16.17 4.88 -10.82
N LEU A 88 15.52 5.39 -9.78
CA LEU A 88 14.24 4.90 -9.27
C LEU A 88 13.07 5.30 -10.17
N ASP A 89 13.05 6.53 -10.69
CA ASP A 89 12.00 7.02 -11.58
C ASP A 89 11.90 6.16 -12.84
N LEU A 90 13.03 5.83 -13.47
CA LEU A 90 13.08 4.91 -14.60
C LEU A 90 12.50 3.53 -14.26
N LYS A 91 12.73 3.01 -13.05
CA LYS A 91 12.14 1.74 -12.60
C LYS A 91 10.63 1.87 -12.37
N PHE A 92 10.17 2.97 -11.77
CA PHE A 92 8.74 3.23 -11.55
C PHE A 92 7.97 3.45 -12.84
N GLN A 93 8.58 4.09 -13.85
CA GLN A 93 7.99 4.22 -15.19
C GLN A 93 7.77 2.84 -15.84
N LYS A 94 8.74 1.93 -15.72
CA LYS A 94 8.60 0.54 -16.21
C LYS A 94 7.48 -0.22 -15.46
N LEU A 95 7.39 -0.04 -14.14
CA LEU A 95 6.32 -0.63 -13.33
C LEU A 95 4.94 -0.10 -13.71
N LYS A 96 4.77 1.22 -13.87
CA LYS A 96 3.51 1.83 -14.33
C LYS A 96 3.09 1.30 -15.71
N LYS A 97 4.03 1.10 -16.64
CA LYS A 97 3.73 0.50 -17.96
C LYS A 97 3.23 -0.94 -17.84
N LYS A 98 3.77 -1.72 -16.90
CA LYS A 98 3.35 -3.12 -16.67
C LYS A 98 1.96 -3.21 -16.04
N LEU A 99 1.57 -2.26 -15.21
CA LEU A 99 0.27 -2.21 -14.53
C LEU A 99 -0.87 -1.67 -15.42
N LYS A 100 -0.55 -0.99 -16.53
CA LYS A 100 -1.53 -0.49 -17.52
C LYS A 100 -1.84 -1.48 -18.65
N LYS A 101 -1.26 -2.67 -18.63
CA LYS A 101 -1.43 -3.73 -19.63
C LYS A 101 -2.22 -4.87 -19.02
#